data_AF-A0A9D8LV92-F1
#
_entry.id   AF-A0A9D8LV92-F1
#
_cell.length_a   1.000
_cell.length_b   1.000
_cell.length_c   1.000
_cell.angle_alpha   90.00
_cell.angle_beta   90.00
_cell.angle_gamma   90.00
#
_symmetry.space_group_name_H-M   'P 1'
#
loop_
_entity.id
_entity.type
_entity.pdbx_description
1 polymer ?
#
loop_
_entity_poly.entity_id
_entity_poly.type
_entity_poly.pdbx_seq_one_letter_code
_entity_poly.pdbx_strand_id
1 'polypeptide(L)'
;MAAGDQQARDTLMDAYLDVVLKVAQERTDAALTVGDRFQEGAIGLLTAIDEYARREPAGADDDFEAFATERIRAEVARAQAEDDDATEEAQAMVRAAEQFETAEQVFRREHGRSGTHEELAGALGWTVQRTGEVAGIVAGARQQHDEELLAYLDPEDVDPAELRRLLEERGEG
;
A
#
# COMPACT_ATOMS: atom_id res chain seq x y z
N MET A 1 -18.51 -19.48 -34.70
CA MET A 1 -19.40 -19.09 -33.57
C MET A 1 -18.75 -18.07 -32.63
N ALA A 2 -17.41 -17.94 -32.55
CA ALA A 2 -16.74 -17.00 -31.63
C ALA A 2 -16.96 -15.49 -31.88
N ALA A 3 -17.09 -15.04 -33.13
CA ALA A 3 -17.22 -13.60 -33.43
C ALA A 3 -18.55 -12.98 -32.96
N GLY A 4 -19.64 -13.77 -32.97
CA GLY A 4 -20.95 -13.30 -32.50
C GLY A 4 -21.04 -13.20 -30.97
N ASP A 5 -20.31 -14.06 -30.26
CA ASP A 5 -20.24 -14.05 -28.79
C ASP A 5 -19.47 -12.83 -28.28
N GLN A 6 -18.36 -12.49 -28.93
CA GLN A 6 -17.61 -11.27 -28.60
C GLN A 6 -18.45 -10.01 -28.86
N GLN A 7 -19.12 -9.90 -30.00
CA GLN A 7 -19.95 -8.74 -30.31
C GLN A 7 -21.11 -8.58 -29.32
N ALA A 8 -21.70 -9.70 -28.87
CA ALA A 8 -22.75 -9.67 -27.84
C ALA A 8 -22.22 -9.19 -26.49
N ARG A 9 -21.03 -9.65 -26.08
CA ARG A 9 -20.35 -9.16 -24.88
C ARG A 9 -20.07 -7.67 -24.96
N ASP A 10 -19.50 -7.19 -26.06
CA ASP A 10 -19.16 -5.78 -26.23
C ASP A 10 -20.44 -4.92 -26.16
N THR A 11 -21.53 -5.37 -26.78
CA THR A 11 -22.83 -4.68 -26.72
C THR A 11 -23.38 -4.61 -25.30
N LEU A 12 -23.28 -5.70 -24.53
CA LEU A 12 -23.69 -5.72 -23.12
C LEU A 12 -22.78 -4.85 -22.26
N MET A 13 -21.46 -4.86 -22.51
CA MET A 13 -20.53 -3.98 -21.81
C MET A 13 -20.94 -2.52 -22.00
N ASP A 14 -21.08 -2.07 -23.25
CA ASP A 14 -21.45 -0.69 -23.60
C ASP A 14 -22.80 -0.28 -22.97
N ALA A 15 -23.77 -1.18 -22.91
CA ALA A 15 -25.09 -0.92 -22.33
C ALA A 15 -25.05 -0.68 -20.81
N TYR A 16 -24.08 -1.24 -20.09
CA TYR A 16 -24.01 -1.20 -18.63
C TYR A 16 -22.84 -0.37 -18.08
N LEU A 17 -22.03 0.29 -18.92
CA LEU A 17 -20.94 1.16 -18.45
C LEU A 17 -21.44 2.30 -17.54
N ASP A 18 -22.63 2.84 -17.78
CA ASP A 18 -23.23 3.87 -16.93
C ASP A 18 -23.58 3.34 -15.54
N VAL A 19 -23.97 2.06 -15.44
CA VAL A 19 -24.22 1.39 -14.15
C VAL A 19 -22.92 1.20 -13.40
N VAL A 20 -21.85 0.77 -14.10
CA VAL A 20 -20.51 0.65 -13.53
C VAL A 20 -20.03 2.00 -13.00
N LEU A 21 -20.18 3.07 -13.80
CA LEU A 21 -19.80 4.42 -13.39
C LEU A 21 -20.60 4.89 -12.18
N LYS A 22 -21.91 4.63 -12.13
CA LYS A 22 -22.75 4.98 -10.99
C LYS A 22 -22.28 4.28 -9.71
N VAL A 23 -22.06 2.96 -9.76
CA VAL A 23 -21.57 2.19 -8.60
C VAL A 23 -20.18 2.69 -8.18
N ALA A 24 -19.30 2.97 -9.15
CA ALA A 24 -17.99 3.54 -8.88
C ALA A 24 -18.11 4.90 -8.20
N GLN A 25 -19.06 5.77 -8.56
CA GLN A 25 -19.23 7.10 -7.97
C GLN A 25 -19.90 7.11 -6.59
N GLU A 26 -20.71 6.11 -6.26
CA GLU A 26 -21.49 6.04 -4.99
C GLU A 26 -20.61 6.03 -3.73
N ARG A 27 -19.30 5.77 -3.82
CA ARG A 27 -18.39 5.71 -2.68
C ARG A 27 -17.36 6.84 -2.69
N THR A 28 -17.56 7.90 -1.93
CA THR A 28 -16.66 9.07 -1.95
C THR A 28 -15.43 8.96 -1.03
N ASP A 29 -15.47 8.10 -0.01
CA ASP A 29 -14.45 8.07 1.06
C ASP A 29 -13.45 6.90 0.93
N ALA A 30 -13.25 6.40 -0.28
CA ALA A 30 -12.41 5.23 -0.57
C ALA A 30 -10.96 5.63 -0.89
N ALA A 31 -10.00 4.79 -0.47
CA ALA A 31 -8.58 4.92 -0.84
C ALA A 31 -8.38 4.78 -2.37
N LEU A 32 -9.18 3.93 -3.02
CA LEU A 32 -9.18 3.78 -4.47
C LEU A 32 -9.82 4.97 -5.19
N THR A 33 -9.22 5.39 -6.30
CA THR A 33 -9.79 6.43 -7.15
C THR A 33 -11.09 5.95 -7.82
N VAL A 34 -11.92 6.87 -8.29
CA VAL A 34 -13.12 6.52 -9.07
C VAL A 34 -12.75 5.74 -10.33
N GLY A 35 -11.59 6.04 -10.94
CA GLY A 35 -11.10 5.34 -12.12
C GLY A 35 -10.73 3.89 -11.83
N ASP A 36 -10.14 3.62 -10.66
CA ASP A 36 -9.80 2.25 -10.24
C ASP A 36 -11.06 1.45 -9.93
N ARG A 37 -11.99 2.04 -9.17
CA ARG A 37 -13.31 1.43 -8.91
C ARG A 37 -14.10 1.16 -10.19
N PHE A 38 -14.00 2.04 -11.18
CA PHE A 38 -14.62 1.81 -12.48
C PHE A 38 -14.00 0.61 -13.21
N GLN A 39 -12.68 0.47 -13.18
CA GLN A 39 -11.99 -0.67 -13.79
C GLN A 39 -12.38 -1.99 -13.11
N GLU A 40 -12.37 -2.03 -11.77
CA GLU A 40 -12.79 -3.21 -11.01
C GLU A 40 -14.27 -3.53 -11.23
N GLY A 41 -15.12 -2.51 -11.30
CA GLY A 41 -16.53 -2.68 -11.66
C GLY A 41 -16.73 -3.20 -13.08
N ALA A 42 -15.90 -2.78 -14.04
CA ALA A 42 -15.93 -3.31 -15.41
C ALA A 42 -15.51 -4.79 -15.47
N ILE A 43 -14.53 -5.20 -14.65
CA ILE A 43 -14.17 -6.62 -14.46
C ILE A 43 -15.34 -7.40 -13.85
N GLY A 44 -16.01 -6.81 -12.86
CA GLY A 44 -17.23 -7.39 -12.25
C GLY A 44 -18.35 -7.59 -13.28
N LEU A 45 -18.57 -6.61 -14.17
CA LEU A 45 -19.55 -6.71 -15.26
C LEU A 45 -19.18 -7.80 -16.27
N LEU A 46 -17.92 -7.85 -16.72
CA LEU A 46 -17.44 -8.91 -17.62
C LEU A 46 -17.67 -10.30 -17.01
N THR A 47 -17.32 -10.46 -15.74
CA THR A 47 -17.54 -11.70 -15.00
C THR A 47 -19.03 -12.03 -14.89
N ALA A 48 -19.89 -11.05 -14.66
CA ALA A 48 -21.34 -11.22 -14.66
C ALA A 48 -21.86 -11.71 -16.02
N ILE A 49 -21.40 -11.13 -17.13
CA ILE A 49 -21.79 -11.56 -18.49
C ILE A 49 -21.42 -13.04 -18.68
N ASP A 50 -20.20 -13.42 -18.32
CA ASP A 50 -19.68 -14.79 -18.43
C ASP A 50 -20.48 -15.81 -17.62
N GLU A 51 -20.73 -15.50 -16.36
CA GLU A 51 -21.42 -16.39 -15.43
C GLU A 51 -22.90 -16.50 -15.80
N TYR A 52 -23.54 -15.38 -16.15
CA TYR A 52 -24.94 -15.37 -16.55
C TYR A 52 -25.17 -16.16 -17.84
N ALA A 53 -24.25 -16.08 -18.81
CA ALA A 53 -24.34 -16.87 -20.04
C ALA A 53 -24.22 -18.39 -19.82
N ARG A 54 -23.53 -18.82 -18.73
CA ARG A 54 -23.27 -20.23 -18.43
C ARG A 54 -24.24 -20.83 -17.41
N ARG A 55 -25.00 -20.02 -16.67
CA ARG A 55 -25.92 -20.50 -15.65
C ARG A 55 -27.24 -20.97 -16.26
N GLU A 56 -27.89 -21.92 -15.59
CA GLU A 56 -29.27 -22.24 -15.92
C GLU A 56 -30.19 -21.10 -15.43
N PRO A 57 -31.13 -20.63 -16.27
CA PRO A 57 -32.02 -19.55 -15.89
C PRO A 57 -32.93 -19.97 -14.74
N ALA A 58 -33.00 -19.14 -13.70
CA ALA A 58 -33.66 -19.46 -12.43
C ALA A 58 -35.20 -19.28 -12.44
N GLY A 59 -35.80 -18.99 -13.60
CA GLY A 59 -37.23 -18.74 -13.77
C GLY A 59 -37.53 -17.42 -14.47
N ALA A 60 -38.77 -16.93 -14.34
CA ALA A 60 -39.24 -15.70 -14.99
C ALA A 60 -38.68 -14.41 -14.36
N ASP A 61 -38.20 -14.48 -13.11
CA ASP A 61 -37.62 -13.36 -12.36
C ASP A 61 -36.09 -13.26 -12.54
N ASP A 62 -35.54 -14.00 -13.52
CA ASP A 62 -34.12 -14.02 -13.81
C ASP A 62 -33.71 -12.78 -14.63
N ASP A 63 -33.42 -11.68 -13.93
CA ASP A 63 -33.02 -10.41 -14.53
C ASP A 63 -31.49 -10.22 -14.54
N PHE A 64 -30.94 -9.92 -15.72
CA PHE A 64 -29.50 -9.70 -15.89
C PHE A 64 -29.04 -8.39 -15.23
N GLU A 65 -29.83 -7.33 -15.26
CA GLU A 65 -29.44 -6.04 -14.69
C GLU A 65 -29.24 -6.13 -13.17
N ALA A 66 -30.17 -6.77 -12.47
CA ALA A 66 -30.03 -7.04 -11.04
C ALA A 66 -28.79 -7.90 -10.73
N PHE A 67 -28.58 -8.98 -11.50
CA PHE A 67 -27.41 -9.84 -11.33
C PHE A 67 -26.09 -9.11 -11.56
N ALA A 68 -25.99 -8.37 -12.66
CA ALA A 68 -24.80 -7.59 -13.02
C ALA A 68 -24.51 -6.52 -11.97
N THR A 69 -25.52 -5.80 -11.49
CA THR A 69 -25.35 -4.76 -10.47
C THR A 69 -24.75 -5.30 -9.18
N GLU A 70 -25.22 -6.46 -8.70
CA GLU A 70 -24.69 -7.08 -7.49
C GLU A 70 -23.25 -7.59 -7.69
N ARG A 71 -22.91 -8.11 -8.87
CA ARG A 71 -21.54 -8.52 -9.20
C ARG A 71 -20.58 -7.35 -9.31
N ILE A 72 -20.98 -6.25 -9.95
CA ILE A 72 -20.20 -5.01 -10.02
C ILE A 72 -19.91 -4.50 -8.61
N ARG A 73 -20.93 -4.42 -7.74
CA ARG A 73 -20.77 -3.97 -6.35
C ARG A 73 -19.84 -4.86 -5.54
N ALA A 74 -19.97 -6.17 -5.69
CA ALA A 74 -19.13 -7.14 -4.99
C ALA A 74 -17.66 -7.01 -5.41
N GLU A 75 -17.39 -6.88 -6.71
CA GLU A 75 -16.03 -6.76 -7.22
C GLU A 75 -15.35 -5.47 -6.76
N VAL A 76 -16.05 -4.34 -6.86
CA VAL A 76 -15.56 -3.04 -6.35
C VAL A 76 -15.32 -3.09 -4.83
N ALA A 77 -16.19 -3.76 -4.08
CA ALA A 77 -16.02 -3.89 -2.62
C ALA A 77 -14.82 -4.78 -2.25
N ARG A 78 -14.59 -5.86 -3.02
CA ARG A 78 -13.42 -6.75 -2.85
C ARG A 78 -12.12 -5.98 -3.08
N ALA A 79 -12.02 -5.27 -4.20
CA ALA A 79 -10.82 -4.51 -4.54
C ALA A 79 -10.52 -3.42 -3.49
N GLN A 80 -11.56 -2.76 -2.95
CA GLN A 80 -11.37 -1.79 -1.89
C GLN A 80 -10.80 -2.42 -0.62
N ALA A 81 -11.34 -3.57 -0.20
CA ALA A 81 -10.85 -4.26 0.99
C ALA A 81 -9.38 -4.69 0.83
N GLU A 82 -9.00 -5.15 -0.36
CA GLU A 82 -7.61 -5.51 -0.66
C GLU A 82 -6.65 -4.31 -0.60
N ASP A 83 -7.09 -3.14 -1.09
CA ASP A 83 -6.31 -1.89 -1.03
C ASP A 83 -6.21 -1.34 0.40
N ASP A 84 -7.31 -1.41 1.16
CA ASP A 84 -7.36 -1.00 2.57
C ASP A 84 -6.41 -1.88 3.42
N ASP A 85 -6.45 -3.21 3.23
CA ASP A 85 -5.58 -4.17 3.92
C ASP A 85 -4.10 -3.91 3.58
N ALA A 86 -3.76 -3.68 2.31
CA ALA A 86 -2.40 -3.38 1.88
C ALA A 86 -1.89 -2.05 2.47
N THR A 87 -2.76 -1.04 2.53
CA THR A 87 -2.44 0.26 3.16
C THR A 87 -2.19 0.10 4.66
N GLU A 88 -3.02 -0.68 5.35
CA GLU A 88 -2.83 -0.96 6.78
C GLU A 88 -1.52 -1.70 7.05
N GLU A 89 -1.19 -2.71 6.25
CA GLU A 89 0.07 -3.45 6.34
C GLU A 89 1.28 -2.53 6.15
N ALA A 90 1.24 -1.66 5.14
CA ALA A 90 2.29 -0.67 4.89
C ALA A 90 2.46 0.28 6.08
N GLN A 91 1.38 0.82 6.63
CA GLN A 91 1.43 1.69 7.81
C GLN A 91 1.96 0.95 9.05
N ALA A 92 1.61 -0.33 9.23
CA ALA A 92 2.15 -1.15 10.30
C ALA A 92 3.67 -1.34 10.17
N MET A 93 4.18 -1.46 8.95
CA MET A 93 5.62 -1.53 8.69
C MET A 93 6.32 -0.21 9.02
N VAL A 94 5.74 0.94 8.65
CA VAL A 94 6.30 2.26 9.04
C VAL A 94 6.39 2.40 10.55
N ARG A 95 5.31 2.07 11.28
CA ARG A 95 5.33 2.08 12.76
C ARG A 95 6.39 1.14 13.34
N ALA A 96 6.60 -0.02 12.71
CA ALA A 96 7.65 -0.95 13.13
C ALA A 96 9.05 -0.34 12.88
N ALA A 97 9.30 0.26 11.72
CA ALA A 97 10.57 0.93 11.45
C ALA A 97 10.88 2.02 12.50
N GLU A 98 9.92 2.89 12.82
CA GLU A 98 10.06 3.95 13.84
C GLU A 98 10.39 3.38 15.23
N GLN A 99 9.70 2.30 15.63
CA GLN A 99 9.97 1.61 16.90
C GLN A 99 11.38 1.02 16.93
N PHE A 100 11.81 0.39 15.83
CA PHE A 100 13.15 -0.17 15.70
C PHE A 100 14.22 0.92 15.81
N GLU A 101 14.10 2.03 15.08
CA GLU A 101 15.06 3.13 15.13
C GLU A 101 15.15 3.76 16.52
N THR A 102 14.01 3.90 17.19
CA THR A 102 13.96 4.38 18.57
C THR A 102 14.71 3.44 19.51
N ALA A 103 14.46 2.13 19.42
CA ALA A 103 15.17 1.14 20.21
C ALA A 103 16.68 1.13 19.92
N GLU A 104 17.08 1.24 18.66
CA GLU A 104 18.49 1.32 18.25
C GLU A 104 19.18 2.56 18.87
N GLN A 105 18.52 3.73 18.82
CA GLN A 105 19.05 4.96 19.41
C GLN A 105 19.18 4.87 20.94
N VAL A 106 18.15 4.34 21.62
CA VAL A 106 18.19 4.14 23.08
C VAL A 106 19.33 3.20 23.44
N PHE A 107 19.40 2.04 22.79
CA PHE A 107 20.46 1.06 23.03
C PHE A 107 21.85 1.66 22.81
N ARG A 108 22.03 2.43 21.73
CA ARG A 108 23.31 3.10 21.42
C ARG A 108 23.71 4.10 22.49
N ARG A 109 22.75 4.85 23.04
CA ARG A 109 23.00 5.81 24.13
C ARG A 109 23.39 5.10 25.43
N GLU A 110 22.72 3.99 25.75
CA GLU A 110 22.95 3.25 27.00
C GLU A 110 24.23 2.39 26.97
N HIS A 111 24.55 1.79 25.83
CA HIS A 111 25.66 0.82 25.69
C HIS A 111 26.86 1.34 24.89
N GLY A 112 26.76 2.53 24.27
CA GLY A 112 27.83 3.11 23.47
C GLY A 112 28.13 2.39 22.15
N ARG A 113 27.27 1.46 21.72
CA ARG A 113 27.38 0.70 20.46
C ARG A 113 26.00 0.38 19.90
N SER A 114 25.93 -0.03 18.63
CA SER A 114 24.69 -0.60 18.08
C SER A 114 24.34 -1.93 18.74
N GLY A 115 23.04 -2.18 18.92
CA GLY A 115 22.52 -3.44 19.45
C GLY A 115 22.52 -4.56 18.40
N THR A 116 22.69 -5.81 18.83
CA THR A 116 22.47 -6.96 17.95
C THR A 116 20.98 -7.18 17.72
N HIS A 117 20.61 -7.98 16.71
CA HIS A 117 19.20 -8.31 16.46
C HIS A 117 18.55 -9.01 17.65
N GLU A 118 19.27 -9.84 18.40
CA GLU A 118 18.77 -10.51 19.61
C GLU A 118 18.49 -9.52 20.74
N GLU A 119 19.38 -8.54 20.94
CA GLU A 119 19.24 -7.53 21.98
C GLU A 119 18.07 -6.59 21.68
N LEU A 120 17.96 -6.13 20.44
CA LEU A 120 16.86 -5.27 19.98
C LEU A 120 15.53 -6.01 19.96
N ALA A 121 15.52 -7.29 19.55
CA ALA A 121 14.32 -8.13 19.62
C ALA A 121 13.82 -8.25 21.07
N GLY A 122 14.73 -8.43 22.02
CA GLY A 122 14.40 -8.46 23.45
C GLY A 122 13.80 -7.13 23.95
N ALA A 123 14.36 -6.00 23.52
CA ALA A 123 13.85 -4.67 23.88
C ALA A 123 12.47 -4.36 23.26
N LEU A 124 12.24 -4.82 22.03
CA LEU A 124 11.01 -4.56 21.27
C LEU A 124 9.90 -5.60 21.53
N GLY A 125 10.23 -6.73 22.17
CA GLY A 125 9.31 -7.86 22.33
C GLY A 125 9.00 -8.57 21.01
N TRP A 126 9.91 -8.52 20.04
CA TRP A 126 9.76 -9.13 18.71
C TRP A 126 10.54 -10.43 18.61
N THR A 127 10.32 -11.17 17.52
CA THR A 127 11.22 -12.26 17.14
C THR A 127 12.52 -11.69 16.54
N VAL A 128 13.62 -12.43 16.67
CA VAL A 128 14.90 -12.07 16.03
C VAL A 128 14.75 -11.94 14.52
N GLN A 129 13.95 -12.82 13.91
CA GLN A 129 13.65 -12.78 12.47
C GLN A 129 12.96 -11.47 12.07
N ARG A 130 11.83 -11.12 12.71
CA ARG A 130 11.10 -9.88 12.41
C ARG A 130 12.00 -8.65 12.61
N THR A 131 12.79 -8.65 13.69
CA THR A 131 13.73 -7.58 13.99
C THR A 131 14.77 -7.42 12.87
N GLY A 132 15.31 -8.52 12.37
CA GLY A 132 16.24 -8.52 11.24
C GLY A 132 15.60 -8.05 9.93
N GLU A 133 14.36 -8.45 9.65
CA GLU A 133 13.60 -8.01 8.47
C GLU A 133 13.39 -6.48 8.50
N VAL A 134 12.88 -5.95 9.62
CA VAL A 134 12.68 -4.50 9.81
C VAL A 134 14.01 -3.74 9.76
N ALA A 135 15.07 -4.28 10.38
CA ALA A 135 16.41 -3.69 10.31
C ALA A 135 16.92 -3.56 8.87
N GLY A 136 16.68 -4.59 8.04
CA GLY A 136 17.03 -4.56 6.62
C GLY A 136 16.28 -3.48 5.84
N ILE A 137 14.98 -3.30 6.10
CA ILE A 137 14.15 -2.25 5.49
C ILE A 137 14.68 -0.87 5.89
N VAL A 138 14.92 -0.64 7.18
CA VAL A 138 15.46 0.61 7.70
C VAL A 138 16.83 0.92 7.11
N ALA A 139 17.73 -0.08 7.03
CA ALA A 139 19.04 0.09 6.42
C ALA A 139 18.95 0.45 4.93
N GLY A 140 18.05 -0.19 4.19
CA GLY A 140 17.80 0.13 2.78
C GLY A 140 17.26 1.55 2.59
N ALA A 141 16.33 1.98 3.45
CA ALA A 141 15.79 3.34 3.43
C ALA A 141 16.88 4.40 3.71
N ARG A 142 17.75 4.16 4.70
CA ARG A 142 18.88 5.03 5.00
C ARG A 142 19.82 5.18 3.80
N GLN A 143 20.12 4.08 3.10
CA GLN A 143 20.98 4.13 1.92
C GLN A 143 20.42 5.01 0.80
N GLN A 144 19.09 4.99 0.59
CA GLN A 144 18.44 5.81 -0.45
C GLN A 144 18.42 7.30 -0.08
N HIS A 145 18.21 7.63 1.18
CA HIS A 145 18.16 9.03 1.65
C HIS A 145 19.54 9.62 1.95
N ASP A 146 20.54 8.80 2.31
CA ASP A 146 21.92 9.25 2.50
C ASP A 146 22.57 9.72 1.18
N GLU A 147 22.20 9.18 0.01
CA GLU A 147 22.64 9.74 -1.28
C GLU A 147 22.15 11.18 -1.49
N GLU A 148 20.91 11.46 -1.07
CA GLU A 148 20.32 12.80 -1.15
C GLU A 148 20.96 13.75 -0.13
N LEU A 149 21.22 13.30 1.10
CA LEU A 149 21.95 14.08 2.12
C LEU A 149 23.43 14.32 1.75
N LEU A 150 24.10 13.33 1.17
CA LEU A 150 25.48 13.47 0.66
C LEU A 150 25.57 14.42 -0.52
N ALA A 151 24.50 14.57 -1.33
CA ALA A 151 24.43 15.57 -2.39
C ALA A 151 24.35 17.01 -1.85
N TYR A 152 23.95 17.21 -0.60
CA TYR A 152 23.95 18.52 0.09
C TYR A 152 25.14 18.71 1.04
N LEU A 153 25.91 17.67 1.33
CA LEU A 153 27.17 17.76 2.06
C LEU A 153 28.31 17.95 1.05
N ASP A 154 28.42 19.16 0.48
CA ASP A 154 29.65 19.55 -0.18
C ASP A 154 30.74 19.69 0.91
N PRO A 155 31.84 18.92 0.88
CA PRO A 155 32.91 19.04 1.86
C PRO A 155 33.56 20.44 1.88
N GLU A 156 33.29 21.30 0.89
CA GLU A 156 33.69 22.71 0.92
C GLU A 156 32.73 23.63 1.71
N ASP A 157 31.47 23.22 1.95
CA ASP A 157 30.47 24.01 2.68
C ASP A 157 30.46 23.75 4.21
N VAL A 158 31.18 22.72 4.66
CA VAL A 158 31.42 22.51 6.09
C VAL A 158 32.55 23.42 6.55
N ASP A 159 32.21 24.63 7.01
CA ASP A 159 33.20 25.56 7.58
C ASP A 159 33.89 24.90 8.80
N PRO A 160 35.20 24.57 8.70
CA PRO A 160 35.93 23.94 9.79
C PRO A 160 36.01 24.83 11.04
N ALA A 161 35.86 26.15 10.89
CA ALA A 161 35.82 27.09 12.00
C ALA A 161 34.48 27.00 12.76
N GLU A 162 33.36 26.88 12.07
CA GLU A 162 32.02 26.69 12.67
C GLU A 162 31.97 25.37 13.45
N LEU A 163 32.51 24.28 12.86
CA LEU A 163 32.55 22.97 13.51
C LEU A 163 33.43 22.97 14.77
N ARG A 164 34.59 23.64 14.73
CA ARG A 164 35.45 23.80 15.91
C ARG A 164 34.78 24.63 16.98
N ARG A 165 34.13 25.74 16.60
CA ARG A 165 33.39 26.60 17.52
C ARG A 165 32.27 25.83 18.23
N LEU A 166 31.50 25.02 17.51
CA LEU A 166 30.41 24.20 18.08
C LEU A 166 30.91 23.08 19.01
N LEU A 167 32.12 22.56 18.77
CA LEU A 167 32.76 21.57 19.64
C LEU A 167 33.39 22.22 20.89
N GLU A 168 33.90 23.44 20.76
CA GLU A 168 34.39 24.25 21.89
C GLU A 168 33.23 24.69 22.80
N GLU A 169 32.10 25.12 22.23
CA GLU A 169 30.89 25.52 22.97
C GLU A 169 30.22 24.34 23.71
N ARG A 170 30.48 23.09 23.31
CA ARG A 170 30.00 21.87 24.01
C ARG A 170 31.00 21.28 25.01
N GLY A 171 32.22 21.83 25.09
CA GLY A 171 33.27 21.39 26.00
C GLY A 171 33.26 22.06 27.38
N GLU A 172 32.39 23.05 27.60
CA GLU A 172 32.29 23.77 28.88
C GLU A 172 30.88 23.66 29.46
N GLY A 173 30.71 22.72 30.40
CA GLY A 173 29.49 22.49 31.17
C GLY A 173 29.67 21.34 32.16
#